data_AF-A0A0G1A5I3-F1
#
_entry.id   AF-A0A0G1A5I3-F1
#
_cell.length_a   1.000
_cell.length_b   1.000
_cell.length_c   1.000
_cell.angle_alpha   90.00
_cell.angle_beta   90.00
_cell.angle_gamma   90.00
#
_symmetry.space_group_name_H-M   'P 1'
#
loop_
_entity.id
_entity.type
_entity.pdbx_description
1 polymer ?
#
loop_
_entity_poly.entity_id
_entity_poly.type
_entity_poly.pdbx_seq_one_letter_code
_entity_poly.pdbx_strand_id
1 'polypeptide(L)'
;MVRLRIVTVLIAGAFTLIWLRLFYWQVLSHELLSNLADNQHFFRLEIPPARGEIRSRDGTPLVAVDDIEEYSEKLAPILEEEEASISGLLNEHDVWVPIKHQVDEQTVDKIKELELAGLGFEREDKRFYPETSMAAHLLGFVGKDALGKPKGYFGLEGFYDKELAGQPGFLLQERDAYGNPIVIGKIDRIEPKHGRSLVLYLDKTVQFIAETKLKKALEKYGAKAGNVVILDPKTGGILASASYPNYDPLLFSEFPDEYYRNPIVADTYEPGSTFKPLVMAKAFELKKLKPTDTYDESGPVTVSGYQIKTWNSEYHGKISMSEILQYSSNVGMVYISSMLGKDGMLSLLSDLGEFGLIKNLQRKCTETSPEILKGIGDDAAAVKIRADKTLITTDMLLEGIHFDLSFTTFYQLGYKTLAVNISDIFAMGGKPKYFLLSIGIPKNYQSKNIHELYSGIRKIAKKFGIAVVGGDTSASRHGLVLSGTLIGEAGKIIMRSGAKEGDSIFVTNTLGDSAMGLMLLKKLRTKNWKLRTSQLKLIKRHLMPVHDILVGARRRKPNPVFLLFDFLQK
;
A
#
# COMPACT_ATOMS: atom_id res chain seq x y z
N MET A 1 17.14 -19.05 78.02
CA MET A 1 17.69 -18.69 76.69
C MET A 1 16.97 -19.34 75.51
N VAL A 2 16.96 -20.68 75.35
CA VAL A 2 16.46 -21.36 74.12
C VAL A 2 15.08 -20.89 73.64
N ARG A 3 14.06 -20.87 74.53
CA ARG A 3 12.69 -20.41 74.19
C ARG A 3 12.66 -18.99 73.59
N LEU A 4 13.51 -18.09 74.07
CA LEU A 4 13.59 -16.71 73.57
C LEU A 4 14.08 -16.68 72.11
N ARG A 5 15.14 -17.44 71.79
CA ARG A 5 15.67 -17.55 70.42
C ARG A 5 14.64 -18.10 69.45
N ILE A 6 13.84 -19.09 69.86
CA ILE A 6 12.75 -19.65 69.03
C ILE A 6 11.71 -18.58 68.70
N VAL A 7 11.29 -17.78 69.70
CA VAL A 7 10.35 -16.66 69.48
C VAL A 7 10.96 -15.58 68.56
N THR A 8 12.23 -15.22 68.74
CA THR A 8 12.92 -14.27 67.85
C THR A 8 12.98 -14.76 66.41
N VAL A 9 13.26 -16.05 66.18
CA VAL A 9 13.30 -16.65 64.83
C VAL A 9 11.90 -16.71 64.20
N LEU A 10 10.85 -17.02 64.96
CA LEU A 10 9.47 -16.99 64.48
C LEU A 10 9.04 -15.57 64.07
N ILE A 11 9.35 -14.56 64.88
CA ILE A 11 9.07 -13.15 64.56
C ILE A 11 9.85 -12.71 63.31
N ALA A 12 11.14 -13.04 63.21
CA ALA A 12 11.95 -12.74 62.03
C ALA A 12 11.42 -13.41 60.75
N GLY A 13 10.97 -14.66 60.85
CA GLY A 13 10.34 -15.39 59.74
C GLY A 13 9.00 -14.75 59.30
N ALA A 14 8.18 -14.32 60.25
CA ALA A 14 6.93 -13.60 59.97
C ALA A 14 7.19 -12.25 59.26
N PHE A 15 8.14 -11.46 59.75
CA PHE A 15 8.57 -10.22 59.08
C PHE A 15 9.12 -10.49 57.67
N THR A 16 9.87 -11.58 57.47
CA THR A 16 10.42 -11.97 56.17
C THR A 16 9.29 -12.36 55.18
N LEU A 17 8.26 -13.09 55.64
CA LEU A 17 7.07 -13.38 54.84
C LEU A 17 6.30 -12.11 54.45
N ILE A 18 6.14 -11.16 55.36
CA ILE A 18 5.51 -9.85 55.07
C ILE A 18 6.34 -9.06 54.05
N TRP A 19 7.66 -9.02 54.20
CA TRP A 19 8.57 -8.38 53.24
C TRP A 19 8.51 -9.02 51.85
N LEU A 20 8.51 -10.35 51.76
CA LEU A 20 8.35 -11.06 50.48
C LEU A 20 6.98 -10.78 49.83
N ARG A 21 5.91 -10.66 50.64
CA ARG A 21 4.57 -10.34 50.14
C ARG A 21 4.44 -8.87 49.69
N LEU A 22 5.11 -7.94 50.37
CA LEU A 22 5.22 -6.55 49.94
C LEU A 22 6.03 -6.45 48.64
N PHE A 23 7.19 -7.09 48.55
CA PHE A 23 8.01 -7.14 47.33
C PHE A 23 7.24 -7.72 46.13
N TYR A 24 6.44 -8.77 46.34
CA TYR A 24 5.57 -9.32 45.30
C TYR A 24 4.59 -8.27 44.75
N TRP A 25 3.94 -7.47 45.59
CA TRP A 25 2.99 -6.46 45.14
C TRP A 25 3.65 -5.19 44.60
N GLN A 26 4.65 -4.66 45.31
CA GLN A 26 5.31 -3.39 45.00
C GLN A 26 6.34 -3.47 43.87
N VAL A 27 6.86 -4.66 43.55
CA VAL A 27 7.88 -4.85 42.50
C VAL A 27 7.40 -5.81 41.42
N LEU A 28 7.06 -7.06 41.76
CA LEU A 28 6.70 -8.06 40.75
C LEU A 28 5.32 -7.82 40.11
N SER A 29 4.41 -7.18 40.84
CA SER A 29 3.04 -6.84 40.37
C SER A 29 2.90 -5.36 39.99
N HIS A 30 3.99 -4.59 39.98
CA HIS A 30 3.94 -3.13 39.85
C HIS A 30 3.28 -2.68 38.54
N GLU A 31 3.71 -3.21 37.40
CA GLU A 31 3.14 -2.84 36.09
C GLU A 31 1.64 -3.17 36.02
N LEU A 32 1.22 -4.31 36.56
CA LEU A 32 -0.19 -4.73 36.55
C LEU A 32 -1.05 -3.84 37.45
N LEU A 33 -0.58 -3.51 38.66
CA LEU A 33 -1.29 -2.61 39.57
C LEU A 33 -1.29 -1.15 39.07
N SER A 34 -0.20 -0.67 38.46
CA SER A 34 -0.18 0.66 37.82
C SER A 34 -1.21 0.71 36.70
N ASN A 35 -1.15 -0.22 35.73
CA ASN A 35 -2.12 -0.23 34.62
C ASN A 35 -3.57 -0.32 35.10
N LEU A 36 -3.87 -1.04 36.20
CA LEU A 36 -5.22 -1.04 36.79
C LEU A 36 -5.59 0.31 37.41
N ALA A 37 -4.69 0.94 38.17
CA ALA A 37 -4.91 2.26 38.73
C ALA A 37 -5.03 3.36 37.65
N ASP A 38 -4.18 3.32 36.62
CA ASP A 38 -4.18 4.25 35.50
C ASP A 38 -5.52 4.19 34.72
N ASN A 39 -6.07 3.00 34.49
CA ASN A 39 -7.38 2.83 33.87
C ASN A 39 -8.56 3.18 34.81
N GLN A 40 -8.34 3.27 36.12
CA GLN A 40 -9.37 3.66 37.10
C GLN A 40 -9.37 5.17 37.39
N HIS A 41 -8.20 5.82 37.35
CA HIS A 41 -8.06 7.25 37.63
C HIS A 41 -8.17 8.16 36.41
N PHE A 42 -7.75 7.72 35.21
CA PHE A 42 -7.76 8.57 34.01
C PHE A 42 -8.90 8.21 33.06
N PHE A 43 -9.86 9.12 32.90
CA PHE A 43 -10.80 9.06 31.78
C PHE A 43 -10.11 9.56 30.51
N ARG A 44 -10.40 8.89 29.38
CA ARG A 44 -9.95 9.27 28.04
C ARG A 44 -11.15 9.65 27.20
N LEU A 45 -11.42 10.95 27.08
CA LEU A 45 -12.36 11.44 26.07
C LEU A 45 -11.64 11.46 24.72
N GLU A 46 -12.13 10.71 23.74
CA GLU A 46 -11.61 10.75 22.37
C GLU A 46 -12.10 12.04 21.71
N ILE A 47 -11.18 12.94 21.35
CA ILE A 47 -11.53 14.18 20.63
C ILE A 47 -11.58 13.83 19.13
N PRO A 48 -12.76 13.85 18.48
CA PRO A 48 -12.87 13.43 17.09
C PRO A 48 -12.04 14.32 16.16
N PRO A 49 -11.30 13.75 15.19
CA PRO A 49 -10.61 14.52 14.18
C PRO A 49 -11.58 14.92 13.08
N ALA A 50 -11.63 16.22 12.73
CA ALA A 50 -12.37 16.65 11.54
C ALA A 50 -11.88 15.87 10.31
N ARG A 51 -12.80 15.15 9.65
CA ARG A 51 -12.50 14.28 8.50
C ARG A 51 -12.06 15.16 7.32
N GLY A 52 -10.81 14.98 6.91
CA GLY A 52 -10.15 15.64 5.79
C GLY A 52 -11.11 15.90 4.63
N GLU A 53 -11.26 17.17 4.30
CA GLU A 53 -12.35 17.60 3.42
C GLU A 53 -11.91 17.54 1.96
N ILE A 54 -12.78 16.99 1.12
CA ILE A 54 -12.76 17.19 -0.33
C ILE A 54 -13.37 18.58 -0.55
N ARG A 55 -12.54 19.62 -0.35
CA ARG A 55 -12.99 20.89 0.26
C ARG A 55 -13.32 22.04 -0.70
N SER A 56 -14.31 22.85 -0.29
CA SER A 56 -14.32 24.33 -0.41
C SER A 56 -14.65 24.97 0.96
N ARG A 57 -14.49 26.30 1.11
CA ARG A 57 -14.43 27.08 2.38
C ARG A 57 -15.80 27.28 3.10
N ASP A 58 -15.96 27.46 4.43
CA ASP A 58 -15.10 27.37 5.64
C ASP A 58 -15.92 26.77 6.83
N GLY A 59 -16.01 27.38 8.04
CA GLY A 59 -16.99 27.03 9.11
C GLY A 59 -16.58 27.29 10.59
N THR A 60 -17.38 26.76 11.56
CA THR A 60 -17.18 26.54 13.04
C THR A 60 -17.60 27.68 14.04
N PRO A 61 -17.85 27.44 15.38
CA PRO A 61 -18.60 26.38 16.13
C PRO A 61 -19.47 26.87 17.37
N LEU A 62 -19.84 26.01 18.36
CA LEU A 62 -21.04 26.11 19.28
C LEU A 62 -20.85 25.76 20.81
N VAL A 63 -21.86 26.08 21.67
CA VAL A 63 -22.09 25.83 23.15
C VAL A 63 -23.61 26.09 23.50
N ALA A 64 -24.37 25.60 24.53
CA ALA A 64 -24.52 24.31 25.29
C ALA A 64 -25.76 24.35 26.30
N VAL A 65 -26.58 23.28 26.58
CA VAL A 65 -28.01 23.33 27.10
C VAL A 65 -28.63 22.13 27.97
N ASP A 66 -28.77 22.10 29.34
CA ASP A 66 -29.01 20.84 30.21
C ASP A 66 -30.40 20.24 30.70
N ASP A 67 -31.29 20.91 31.48
CA ASP A 67 -32.48 20.38 32.25
C ASP A 67 -33.50 19.46 31.48
N ILE A 68 -34.23 18.54 32.11
CA ILE A 68 -34.90 17.39 31.41
C ILE A 68 -36.36 17.61 30.95
N GLU A 69 -37.31 17.81 31.85
CA GLU A 69 -38.75 17.76 31.48
C GLU A 69 -39.17 18.97 30.65
N GLU A 70 -38.65 20.15 31.00
CA GLU A 70 -38.80 21.40 30.23
C GLU A 70 -38.33 21.25 28.77
N TYR A 71 -37.41 20.31 28.49
CA TYR A 71 -36.79 20.17 27.17
C TYR A 71 -37.52 19.15 26.31
N SER A 72 -38.22 18.19 26.90
CA SER A 72 -39.07 17.29 26.12
C SER A 72 -40.20 18.09 25.45
N GLU A 73 -40.85 18.98 26.19
CA GLU A 73 -41.88 19.90 25.68
C GLU A 73 -41.32 20.91 24.66
N LYS A 74 -40.17 21.54 24.95
CA LYS A 74 -39.60 22.59 24.08
C LYS A 74 -38.84 22.09 22.84
N LEU A 75 -38.16 20.94 22.91
CA LEU A 75 -37.33 20.42 21.81
C LEU A 75 -38.17 19.67 20.77
N ALA A 76 -39.19 18.91 21.18
CA ALA A 76 -40.05 18.12 20.27
C ALA A 76 -40.56 18.93 19.04
N PRO A 77 -41.17 20.13 19.19
CA PRO A 77 -41.66 20.92 18.05
C PRO A 77 -40.54 21.57 17.22
N ILE A 78 -39.30 21.64 17.72
CA ILE A 78 -38.15 22.22 17.00
C ILE A 78 -37.34 21.13 16.27
N LEU A 79 -37.29 19.93 16.84
CA LEU A 79 -36.58 18.77 16.28
C LEU A 79 -37.43 17.92 15.34
N GLU A 80 -38.73 18.18 15.22
CA GLU A 80 -39.70 17.36 14.46
C GLU A 80 -39.76 15.89 14.96
N GLU A 81 -39.78 15.71 16.29
CA GLU A 81 -39.85 14.41 16.97
C GLU A 81 -41.04 14.33 17.95
N GLU A 82 -41.44 13.12 18.34
CA GLU A 82 -42.41 12.94 19.42
C GLU A 82 -41.79 13.20 20.80
N GLU A 83 -42.49 13.95 21.66
CA GLU A 83 -42.10 14.24 23.05
C GLU A 83 -41.81 12.97 23.87
N ALA A 84 -42.57 11.88 23.63
CA ALA A 84 -42.37 10.58 24.24
C ALA A 84 -41.03 9.91 23.84
N SER A 85 -40.51 10.23 22.65
CA SER A 85 -39.20 9.74 22.18
C SER A 85 -38.03 10.53 22.78
N ILE A 86 -38.20 11.84 23.04
CA ILE A 86 -37.17 12.67 23.68
C ILE A 86 -37.11 12.38 25.18
N SER A 87 -38.25 12.39 25.88
CA SER A 87 -38.33 12.06 27.31
C SER A 87 -37.86 10.63 27.60
N GLY A 88 -38.14 9.67 26.71
CA GLY A 88 -37.65 8.29 26.80
C GLY A 88 -36.14 8.10 26.66
N LEU A 89 -35.39 9.13 26.26
CA LEU A 89 -33.92 9.13 26.23
C LEU A 89 -33.30 9.74 27.51
N LEU A 90 -34.01 10.63 28.20
CA LEU A 90 -33.47 11.49 29.25
C LEU A 90 -33.71 10.90 30.66
N ASN A 91 -32.74 10.17 31.20
CA ASN A 91 -32.79 9.64 32.57
C ASN A 91 -31.92 10.48 33.53
N GLU A 92 -32.38 10.66 34.78
CA GLU A 92 -31.63 11.30 35.89
C GLU A 92 -30.25 10.67 36.19
N HIS A 93 -29.98 9.48 35.66
CA HIS A 93 -28.78 8.68 35.96
C HIS A 93 -27.72 8.70 34.84
N ASP A 94 -28.06 9.21 33.65
CA ASP A 94 -27.19 9.23 32.49
C ASP A 94 -26.42 10.56 32.39
N VAL A 95 -25.12 10.52 32.66
CA VAL A 95 -24.23 11.71 32.71
C VAL A 95 -24.06 12.40 31.34
N TRP A 96 -24.51 11.77 30.25
CA TRP A 96 -24.56 12.35 28.91
C TRP A 96 -25.57 11.56 28.06
N VAL A 97 -26.51 12.26 27.42
CA VAL A 97 -27.55 11.66 26.56
C VAL A 97 -27.55 12.34 25.18
N PRO A 98 -27.40 11.59 24.07
CA PRO A 98 -27.52 12.14 22.73
C PRO A 98 -28.99 12.22 22.31
N ILE A 99 -29.63 13.39 22.49
CA ILE A 99 -31.04 13.60 22.14
C ILE A 99 -31.30 13.43 20.63
N LYS A 100 -30.53 14.12 19.78
CA LYS A 100 -30.60 13.98 18.31
C LYS A 100 -29.25 14.29 17.66
N HIS A 101 -28.78 13.38 16.83
CA HIS A 101 -27.55 13.55 16.06
C HIS A 101 -27.77 14.44 14.83
N GLN A 102 -26.71 15.11 14.36
CA GLN A 102 -26.66 15.84 13.08
C GLN A 102 -27.75 16.91 12.84
N VAL A 103 -28.17 17.62 13.90
CA VAL A 103 -29.05 18.81 13.81
C VAL A 103 -28.34 19.94 13.05
N ASP A 104 -29.08 20.73 12.26
CA ASP A 104 -28.54 21.84 11.48
C ASP A 104 -28.31 23.12 12.32
N GLU A 105 -27.50 24.04 11.81
CA GLU A 105 -27.06 25.23 12.54
C GLU A 105 -28.21 26.23 12.83
N GLN A 106 -29.27 26.29 11.99
CA GLN A 106 -30.43 27.15 12.25
C GLN A 106 -31.33 26.57 13.33
N THR A 107 -31.51 25.25 13.35
CA THR A 107 -32.27 24.54 14.38
C THR A 107 -31.51 24.53 15.71
N VAL A 108 -30.19 24.41 15.69
CA VAL A 108 -29.31 24.65 16.85
C VAL A 108 -29.49 26.07 17.40
N ASP A 109 -29.49 27.10 16.56
CA ASP A 109 -29.65 28.49 17.02
C ASP A 109 -31.02 28.73 17.67
N LYS A 110 -32.11 28.19 17.11
CA LYS A 110 -33.45 28.19 17.75
C LYS A 110 -33.45 27.51 19.12
N ILE A 111 -32.66 26.45 19.31
CA ILE A 111 -32.57 25.74 20.60
C ILE A 111 -31.73 26.54 21.60
N LYS A 112 -30.70 27.27 21.17
CA LYS A 112 -29.96 28.21 22.04
C LYS A 112 -30.85 29.36 22.53
N GLU A 113 -31.74 29.88 21.68
CA GLU A 113 -32.68 30.96 22.03
C GLU A 113 -33.63 30.60 23.19
N LEU A 114 -33.71 29.33 23.57
CA LEU A 114 -34.51 28.86 24.71
C LEU A 114 -33.81 29.03 26.08
N GLU A 115 -32.51 29.42 26.11
CA GLU A 115 -31.65 29.71 27.30
C GLU A 115 -31.59 28.65 28.42
N LEU A 116 -32.01 27.45 28.05
CA LEU A 116 -31.39 26.19 28.43
C LEU A 116 -29.85 26.34 28.55
N ALA A 117 -29.20 25.71 29.54
CA ALA A 117 -27.77 25.94 29.79
C ALA A 117 -27.04 24.70 30.35
N GLY A 118 -26.13 24.10 29.58
CA GLY A 118 -25.28 22.97 30.04
C GLY A 118 -24.85 21.91 29.01
N LEU A 119 -25.78 21.06 28.52
CA LEU A 119 -25.55 19.89 27.64
C LEU A 119 -24.75 20.20 26.39
N GLY A 120 -24.11 19.15 25.86
CA GLY A 120 -23.41 19.25 24.60
C GLY A 120 -24.31 19.57 23.40
N PHE A 121 -24.21 20.80 22.90
CA PHE A 121 -24.01 20.94 21.45
C PHE A 121 -22.63 20.39 21.08
N GLU A 122 -22.49 19.06 21.12
CA GLU A 122 -21.29 18.41 20.59
C GLU A 122 -21.28 18.55 19.07
N ARG A 123 -20.14 19.00 18.53
CA ARG A 123 -20.06 19.38 17.12
C ARG A 123 -19.71 18.18 16.25
N GLU A 124 -20.74 17.53 15.70
CA GLU A 124 -20.59 16.47 14.71
C GLU A 124 -20.29 17.03 13.30
N ASP A 125 -19.12 16.70 12.73
CA ASP A 125 -18.81 16.99 11.32
C ASP A 125 -19.52 16.01 10.37
N LYS A 126 -20.77 16.32 9.99
CA LYS A 126 -21.52 15.57 8.96
C LYS A 126 -20.85 15.70 7.59
N ARG A 127 -20.67 14.58 6.88
CA ARG A 127 -20.14 14.60 5.50
C ARG A 127 -21.21 15.08 4.52
N PHE A 128 -20.95 16.21 3.86
CA PHE A 128 -21.85 16.84 2.90
C PHE A 128 -21.27 16.79 1.48
N TYR A 129 -22.13 16.60 0.49
CA TYR A 129 -21.79 16.57 -0.93
C TYR A 129 -22.57 17.71 -1.64
N PRO A 130 -21.95 18.87 -1.91
CA PRO A 130 -22.68 20.07 -2.38
C PRO A 130 -23.40 19.94 -3.72
N GLU A 131 -23.00 18.96 -4.54
CA GLU A 131 -23.61 18.64 -5.85
C GLU A 131 -24.37 17.30 -5.80
N THR A 132 -24.65 16.81 -4.58
CA THR A 132 -25.41 15.59 -4.26
C THR A 132 -24.91 14.38 -5.06
N SER A 133 -25.66 13.92 -6.07
CA SER A 133 -25.35 12.73 -6.88
C SER A 133 -24.17 12.88 -7.86
N MET A 134 -23.64 14.09 -8.06
CA MET A 134 -22.60 14.32 -9.07
C MET A 134 -21.27 13.63 -8.70
N ALA A 135 -20.76 12.82 -9.63
CA ALA A 135 -19.57 11.98 -9.47
C ALA A 135 -19.62 10.99 -8.29
N ALA A 136 -20.81 10.56 -7.84
CA ALA A 136 -20.99 9.66 -6.69
C ALA A 136 -20.09 8.41 -6.75
N HIS A 137 -20.04 7.70 -7.87
CA HIS A 137 -19.17 6.53 -8.06
C HIS A 137 -17.65 6.82 -7.95
N LEU A 138 -17.21 8.06 -8.21
CA LEU A 138 -15.81 8.47 -8.06
C LEU A 138 -15.52 8.89 -6.62
N LEU A 139 -16.39 9.71 -6.03
CA LEU A 139 -16.24 10.18 -4.64
C LEU A 139 -16.41 9.04 -3.64
N GLY A 140 -17.41 8.19 -3.85
CA GLY A 140 -17.91 7.24 -2.86
C GLY A 140 -18.76 7.94 -1.81
N PHE A 141 -18.97 7.24 -0.68
CA PHE A 141 -19.70 7.76 0.48
C PHE A 141 -19.04 7.36 1.79
N VAL A 142 -19.51 7.98 2.88
CA VAL A 142 -19.12 7.72 4.26
C VAL A 142 -20.33 7.15 4.99
N GLY A 143 -20.21 5.90 5.45
CA GLY A 143 -21.20 5.24 6.32
C GLY A 143 -20.74 5.21 7.77
N LYS A 144 -21.52 4.54 8.63
CA LYS A 144 -21.08 4.16 9.99
C LYS A 144 -20.49 2.74 9.96
N ASP A 145 -19.47 2.47 10.78
CA ASP A 145 -18.97 1.12 11.02
C ASP A 145 -19.71 0.40 12.17
N ALA A 146 -19.26 -0.80 12.54
CA ALA A 146 -19.87 -1.61 13.59
C ALA A 146 -19.73 -1.02 15.02
N LEU A 147 -18.97 0.07 15.19
CA LEU A 147 -18.86 0.86 16.41
C LEU A 147 -19.53 2.23 16.26
N GLY A 148 -20.31 2.44 15.20
CA GLY A 148 -20.99 3.69 14.89
C GLY A 148 -20.10 4.78 14.29
N LYS A 149 -18.79 4.54 14.11
CA LYS A 149 -17.83 5.57 13.70
C LYS A 149 -17.87 5.84 12.19
N PRO A 150 -17.66 7.11 11.75
CA PRO A 150 -17.75 7.47 10.33
C PRO A 150 -16.58 6.90 9.53
N LYS A 151 -16.89 6.17 8.46
CA LYS A 151 -15.94 5.41 7.64
C LYS A 151 -16.28 5.50 6.16
N GLY A 152 -15.28 5.77 5.32
CA GLY A 152 -15.41 5.69 3.87
C GLY A 152 -15.43 4.23 3.39
N TYR A 153 -16.38 3.89 2.51
CA TYR A 153 -16.53 2.52 2.00
C TYR A 153 -16.14 2.36 0.51
N PHE A 154 -16.57 3.28 -0.34
CA PHE A 154 -16.39 3.21 -1.80
C PHE A 154 -15.62 4.43 -2.33
N GLY A 155 -15.26 4.40 -3.61
CA GLY A 155 -14.63 5.54 -4.31
C GLY A 155 -13.36 6.07 -3.64
N LEU A 156 -13.17 7.39 -3.71
CA LEU A 156 -12.08 8.12 -3.06
C LEU A 156 -12.20 8.12 -1.53
N GLU A 157 -13.42 8.22 -0.98
CA GLU A 157 -13.69 8.16 0.47
C GLU A 157 -13.17 6.86 1.10
N GLY A 158 -13.42 5.71 0.45
CA GLY A 158 -12.93 4.41 0.91
C GLY A 158 -11.46 4.15 0.59
N PHE A 159 -10.96 4.60 -0.57
CA PHE A 159 -9.55 4.39 -0.92
C PHE A 159 -8.59 5.20 -0.05
N TYR A 160 -8.95 6.45 0.28
CA TYR A 160 -8.18 7.35 1.12
C TYR A 160 -8.74 7.46 2.55
N ASP A 161 -9.55 6.50 3.01
CA ASP A 161 -10.24 6.57 4.30
C ASP A 161 -9.30 6.89 5.47
N LYS A 162 -8.09 6.34 5.45
CA LYS A 162 -7.06 6.57 6.48
C LYS A 162 -6.45 7.98 6.42
N GLU A 163 -6.22 8.49 5.22
CA GLU A 163 -5.71 9.85 4.99
C GLU A 163 -6.79 10.90 5.27
N LEU A 164 -8.06 10.58 5.00
CA LEU A 164 -9.24 11.42 5.22
C LEU A 164 -9.71 11.39 6.67
N ALA A 165 -9.67 10.26 7.39
CA ALA A 165 -10.10 10.20 8.79
C ALA A 165 -9.19 11.03 9.72
N GLY A 166 -7.89 11.09 9.45
CA GLY A 166 -6.93 11.76 10.34
C GLY A 166 -6.52 10.89 11.54
N GLN A 167 -6.27 11.51 12.70
CA GLN A 167 -5.97 10.82 13.95
C GLN A 167 -6.72 11.50 15.11
N PRO A 168 -7.50 10.77 15.93
CA PRO A 168 -8.18 11.37 17.08
C PRO A 168 -7.22 11.96 18.08
N GLY A 169 -7.69 13.01 18.75
CA GLY A 169 -7.07 13.55 19.95
C GLY A 169 -7.59 12.81 21.18
N PHE A 170 -7.00 13.10 22.33
CA PHE A 170 -7.43 12.53 23.60
C PHE A 170 -7.32 13.59 24.69
N LEU A 171 -8.42 13.83 25.41
CA LEU A 171 -8.37 14.50 26.71
C LEU A 171 -8.13 13.41 27.76
N LEU A 172 -6.96 13.39 28.41
CA LEU A 172 -6.82 12.68 29.67
C LEU A 172 -7.26 13.61 30.79
N GLN A 173 -8.21 13.16 31.60
CA GLN A 173 -8.70 13.87 32.77
C GLN A 173 -8.83 12.92 33.96
N GLU A 174 -8.32 13.36 35.11
CA GLU A 174 -8.39 12.62 36.37
C GLU A 174 -9.83 12.60 36.90
N ARG A 175 -10.28 11.45 37.40
CA ARG A 175 -11.58 11.26 38.05
C ARG A 175 -11.45 10.96 39.54
N ASP A 176 -12.44 11.40 40.31
CA ASP A 176 -12.61 11.01 41.71
C ASP A 176 -13.14 9.56 41.84
N ALA A 177 -13.30 9.09 43.08
CA ALA A 177 -13.80 7.74 43.37
C ALA A 177 -15.29 7.52 43.03
N TYR A 178 -16.02 8.56 42.65
CA TYR A 178 -17.42 8.53 42.21
C TYR A 178 -17.57 8.68 40.68
N GLY A 179 -16.48 9.00 39.97
CA GLY A 179 -16.44 9.16 38.52
C GLY A 179 -16.47 10.61 38.01
N ASN A 180 -16.49 11.59 38.91
CA ASN A 180 -16.54 13.01 38.54
C ASN A 180 -15.16 13.52 38.08
N PRO A 181 -15.07 14.42 37.08
CA PRO A 181 -13.81 15.03 36.67
C PRO A 181 -13.24 15.95 37.76
N ILE A 182 -11.98 15.73 38.13
CA ILE A 182 -11.28 16.58 39.11
C ILE A 182 -10.86 17.88 38.43
N VAL A 183 -11.56 18.98 38.73
CA VAL A 183 -11.38 20.31 38.11
C VAL A 183 -9.97 20.90 38.32
N ILE A 184 -9.26 20.48 39.37
CA ILE A 184 -7.88 20.90 39.70
C ILE A 184 -6.84 19.89 39.16
N GLY A 185 -7.29 18.78 38.57
CA GLY A 185 -6.46 17.69 38.08
C GLY A 185 -5.65 18.05 36.83
N LYS A 186 -4.64 17.23 36.51
CA LYS A 186 -3.71 17.50 35.41
C LYS A 186 -4.30 17.05 34.07
N ILE A 187 -4.91 17.99 33.35
CA ILE A 187 -5.50 17.74 32.01
C ILE A 187 -4.39 17.63 30.95
N ASP A 188 -3.98 16.41 30.62
CA ASP A 188 -3.07 16.13 29.50
C ASP A 188 -3.86 15.99 28.20
N ARG A 189 -4.04 17.13 27.50
CA ARG A 189 -4.74 17.22 26.21
C ARG A 189 -3.81 16.93 25.03
N ILE A 190 -4.11 15.88 24.28
CA ILE A 190 -3.53 15.56 22.98
C ILE A 190 -4.47 16.07 21.90
N GLU A 191 -4.06 17.08 21.13
CA GLU A 191 -4.88 17.61 20.03
C GLU A 191 -5.11 16.57 18.92
N PRO A 192 -6.33 16.53 18.31
CA PRO A 192 -6.57 15.74 17.13
C PRO A 192 -5.73 16.23 15.95
N LYS A 193 -5.43 15.32 15.02
CA LYS A 193 -4.85 15.68 13.71
C LYS A 193 -5.92 15.48 12.66
N HIS A 194 -6.46 16.57 12.17
CA HIS A 194 -7.42 16.58 11.06
C HIS A 194 -6.91 15.78 9.86
N GLY A 195 -7.84 15.19 9.11
CA GLY A 195 -7.51 14.48 7.89
C GLY A 195 -6.94 15.40 6.81
N ARG A 196 -6.27 14.81 5.82
CA ARG A 196 -5.72 15.51 4.66
C ARG A 196 -6.81 15.81 3.65
N SER A 197 -6.87 17.05 3.16
CA SER A 197 -7.70 17.37 1.99
C SER A 197 -7.14 16.76 0.71
N LEU A 198 -8.05 16.39 -0.19
CA LEU A 198 -7.74 15.94 -1.55
C LEU A 198 -8.16 17.02 -2.56
N VAL A 199 -7.31 17.29 -3.53
CA VAL A 199 -7.61 18.14 -4.70
C VAL A 199 -7.63 17.24 -5.92
N LEU A 200 -8.70 17.33 -6.72
CA LEU A 200 -8.94 16.46 -7.87
C LEU A 200 -8.73 17.22 -9.19
N TYR A 201 -8.51 16.47 -10.27
CA TYR A 201 -8.56 16.99 -11.65
C TYR A 201 -9.99 17.19 -12.18
N LEU A 202 -11.00 16.81 -11.38
CA LEU A 202 -12.42 16.83 -11.75
C LEU A 202 -12.92 18.27 -11.98
N ASP A 203 -13.39 18.56 -13.18
CA ASP A 203 -14.05 19.83 -13.50
C ASP A 203 -15.56 19.65 -13.32
N LYS A 204 -16.17 20.41 -12.39
CA LYS A 204 -17.61 20.34 -12.10
C LYS A 204 -18.47 20.56 -13.34
N THR A 205 -18.08 21.49 -14.22
CA THR A 205 -18.79 21.83 -15.46
C THR A 205 -18.75 20.67 -16.43
N VAL A 206 -17.58 20.07 -16.63
CA VAL A 206 -17.38 18.92 -17.53
C VAL A 206 -18.11 17.69 -17.00
N GLN A 207 -18.08 17.45 -15.68
CA GLN A 207 -18.81 16.37 -15.02
C GLN A 207 -20.34 16.52 -15.18
N PHE A 208 -20.89 17.70 -14.85
CA PHE A 208 -22.32 17.99 -15.00
C PHE A 208 -22.80 17.82 -16.45
N ILE A 209 -22.00 18.28 -17.42
CA ILE A 209 -22.29 18.08 -18.84
C ILE A 209 -22.24 16.59 -19.21
N ALA A 210 -21.24 15.84 -18.73
CA ALA A 210 -21.10 14.42 -19.01
C ALA A 210 -22.30 13.62 -18.47
N GLU A 211 -22.69 13.81 -17.21
CA GLU A 211 -23.86 13.16 -16.59
C GLU A 211 -25.16 13.54 -17.30
N THR A 212 -25.39 14.84 -17.53
CA THR A 212 -26.60 15.33 -18.22
C THR A 212 -26.75 14.77 -19.63
N LYS A 213 -25.64 14.61 -20.36
CA LYS A 213 -25.64 14.02 -21.72
C LYS A 213 -25.79 12.50 -21.68
N LEU A 214 -25.17 11.83 -20.70
CA LEU A 214 -25.25 10.39 -20.51
C LEU A 214 -26.67 9.95 -20.13
N LYS A 215 -27.30 10.59 -19.14
CA LYS A 215 -28.70 10.34 -18.76
C LYS A 215 -29.64 10.47 -19.96
N LYS A 216 -29.54 11.57 -20.71
CA LYS A 216 -30.33 11.81 -21.93
C LYS A 216 -30.05 10.81 -23.05
N ALA A 217 -28.87 10.20 -23.10
CA ALA A 217 -28.57 9.11 -24.03
C ALA A 217 -29.20 7.78 -23.59
N LEU A 218 -29.17 7.43 -22.30
CA LEU A 218 -29.87 6.26 -21.77
C LEU A 218 -31.39 6.37 -22.03
N GLU A 219 -31.98 7.51 -21.68
CA GLU A 219 -33.40 7.81 -21.92
C GLU A 219 -33.78 7.69 -23.41
N LYS A 220 -32.97 8.26 -24.32
CA LYS A 220 -33.22 8.23 -25.77
C LYS A 220 -33.13 6.82 -26.36
N TYR A 221 -32.21 5.98 -25.89
CA TYR A 221 -31.91 4.68 -26.49
C TYR A 221 -32.43 3.48 -25.70
N GLY A 222 -33.12 3.69 -24.57
CA GLY A 222 -33.62 2.62 -23.69
C GLY A 222 -32.52 1.78 -23.04
N ALA A 223 -31.31 2.34 -22.87
CA ALA A 223 -30.15 1.59 -22.41
C ALA A 223 -30.16 1.40 -20.87
N LYS A 224 -29.97 0.16 -20.40
CA LYS A 224 -29.98 -0.20 -18.97
C LYS A 224 -28.93 0.55 -18.14
N ALA A 225 -27.75 0.78 -18.72
CA ALA A 225 -26.60 1.40 -18.06
C ALA A 225 -25.71 2.09 -19.10
N GLY A 226 -24.79 2.93 -18.64
CA GLY A 226 -23.77 3.55 -19.48
C GLY A 226 -22.71 4.31 -18.68
N ASN A 227 -21.54 4.51 -19.30
CA ASN A 227 -20.34 5.04 -18.66
C ASN A 227 -19.65 6.07 -19.58
N VAL A 228 -19.13 7.15 -18.99
CA VAL A 228 -18.35 8.20 -19.67
C VAL A 228 -17.16 8.59 -18.81
N VAL A 229 -15.96 8.56 -19.41
CA VAL A 229 -14.72 9.11 -18.83
C VAL A 229 -14.19 10.19 -19.77
N ILE A 230 -13.81 11.32 -19.21
CA ILE A 230 -13.13 12.41 -19.93
C ILE A 230 -11.82 12.68 -19.19
N LEU A 231 -10.71 12.67 -19.93
CA LEU A 231 -9.36 12.81 -19.41
C LEU A 231 -8.55 13.80 -20.24
N ASP A 232 -7.60 14.50 -19.62
CA ASP A 232 -6.54 15.21 -20.34
C ASP A 232 -5.46 14.21 -20.79
N PRO A 233 -5.24 14.00 -22.10
CA PRO A 233 -4.25 13.05 -22.59
C PRO A 233 -2.78 13.47 -22.33
N LYS A 234 -2.53 14.71 -21.86
CA LYS A 234 -1.17 15.17 -21.52
C LYS A 234 -0.77 14.84 -20.08
N THR A 235 -1.69 14.98 -19.13
CA THR A 235 -1.45 14.71 -17.69
C THR A 235 -1.97 13.35 -17.22
N GLY A 236 -2.94 12.77 -17.93
CA GLY A 236 -3.73 11.64 -17.43
C GLY A 236 -4.77 12.03 -16.37
N GLY A 237 -4.96 13.32 -16.10
CA GLY A 237 -5.96 13.82 -15.16
C GLY A 237 -7.38 13.54 -15.64
N ILE A 238 -8.20 12.93 -14.78
CA ILE A 238 -9.62 12.67 -15.05
C ILE A 238 -10.41 13.96 -14.80
N LEU A 239 -10.96 14.52 -15.87
CA LEU A 239 -11.78 15.74 -15.87
C LEU A 239 -13.26 15.42 -15.58
N ALA A 240 -13.73 14.25 -16.01
CA ALA A 240 -15.05 13.71 -15.65
C ALA A 240 -15.04 12.17 -15.62
N SER A 241 -15.87 11.60 -14.74
CA SER A 241 -16.12 10.18 -14.54
C SER A 241 -17.59 9.99 -14.17
N ALA A 242 -18.44 9.67 -15.15
CA ALA A 242 -19.89 9.60 -15.02
C ALA A 242 -20.41 8.20 -15.36
N SER A 243 -21.32 7.68 -14.55
CA SER A 243 -21.92 6.36 -14.69
C SER A 243 -23.41 6.40 -14.37
N TYR A 244 -24.22 5.63 -15.11
CA TYR A 244 -25.62 5.37 -14.80
C TYR A 244 -25.92 3.86 -14.87
N PRO A 245 -26.79 3.28 -14.01
CA PRO A 245 -27.54 3.95 -12.92
C PRO A 245 -26.62 4.61 -11.88
N ASN A 246 -27.13 5.61 -11.17
CA ASN A 246 -26.37 6.45 -10.24
C ASN A 246 -27.13 6.58 -8.91
N TYR A 247 -26.42 6.92 -7.84
CA TYR A 247 -26.95 7.06 -6.49
C TYR A 247 -26.60 8.42 -5.88
N ASP A 248 -27.25 8.77 -4.78
CA ASP A 248 -26.87 9.91 -3.94
C ASP A 248 -25.89 9.42 -2.83
N PRO A 249 -24.66 9.93 -2.73
CA PRO A 249 -23.71 9.57 -1.68
C PRO A 249 -24.08 10.12 -0.29
N LEU A 250 -25.02 11.05 -0.18
CA LEU A 250 -25.60 11.50 1.09
C LEU A 250 -26.70 10.55 1.57
N LEU A 251 -27.61 10.15 0.67
CA LEU A 251 -28.75 9.26 0.92
C LEU A 251 -28.47 7.82 0.46
N PHE A 252 -27.22 7.37 0.53
CA PHE A 252 -26.77 6.12 -0.13
C PHE A 252 -27.61 4.90 0.27
N SER A 253 -28.06 4.83 1.52
CA SER A 253 -28.88 3.75 2.08
C SER A 253 -30.29 3.61 1.46
N GLU A 254 -30.75 4.59 0.67
CA GLU A 254 -32.00 4.49 -0.10
C GLU A 254 -31.79 3.78 -1.45
N PHE A 255 -30.55 3.53 -1.87
CA PHE A 255 -30.19 2.93 -3.15
C PHE A 255 -29.71 1.48 -3.00
N PRO A 256 -29.87 0.63 -4.03
CA PRO A 256 -29.35 -0.74 -3.98
C PRO A 256 -27.82 -0.78 -3.92
N ASP A 257 -27.29 -1.69 -3.09
CA ASP A 257 -25.84 -1.91 -2.92
C ASP A 257 -25.06 -2.12 -4.24
N GLU A 258 -25.72 -2.65 -5.27
CA GLU A 258 -25.11 -2.85 -6.59
C GLU A 258 -24.72 -1.54 -7.30
N TYR A 259 -25.29 -0.38 -6.92
CA TYR A 259 -24.95 0.92 -7.48
C TYR A 259 -23.70 1.54 -6.84
N TYR A 260 -23.28 1.10 -5.64
CA TYR A 260 -22.12 1.67 -4.96
C TYR A 260 -20.79 1.37 -5.68
N ARG A 261 -20.71 0.22 -6.37
CA ARG A 261 -19.51 -0.17 -7.12
C ARG A 261 -19.34 0.75 -8.33
N ASN A 262 -18.14 1.26 -8.56
CA ASN A 262 -17.87 2.09 -9.73
C ASN A 262 -17.69 1.20 -10.99
N PRO A 263 -18.65 1.17 -11.94
CA PRO A 263 -18.62 0.23 -13.06
C PRO A 263 -17.51 0.55 -14.08
N ILE A 264 -16.98 1.78 -14.12
CA ILE A 264 -15.86 2.16 -15.00
C ILE A 264 -14.57 1.37 -14.66
N VAL A 265 -14.44 0.92 -13.40
CA VAL A 265 -13.26 0.17 -12.91
C VAL A 265 -13.58 -1.26 -12.45
N ALA A 266 -14.85 -1.56 -12.16
CA ALA A 266 -15.28 -2.88 -11.69
C ALA A 266 -15.79 -3.81 -12.80
N ASP A 267 -16.50 -3.26 -13.80
CA ASP A 267 -17.18 -4.07 -14.81
C ASP A 267 -16.28 -4.27 -16.03
N THR A 268 -16.10 -5.52 -16.46
CA THR A 268 -15.31 -5.86 -17.66
C THR A 268 -16.23 -6.11 -18.86
N TYR A 269 -15.77 -5.67 -20.05
CA TYR A 269 -16.51 -5.79 -21.30
C TYR A 269 -15.56 -6.00 -22.48
N GLU A 270 -16.07 -6.57 -23.58
CA GLU A 270 -15.28 -6.71 -24.81
C GLU A 270 -15.09 -5.35 -25.49
N PRO A 271 -13.86 -4.85 -25.71
CA PRO A 271 -13.64 -3.51 -26.29
C PRO A 271 -14.01 -3.41 -27.77
N GLY A 272 -14.21 -4.55 -28.45
CA GLY A 272 -14.64 -4.61 -29.86
C GLY A 272 -13.76 -3.75 -30.78
N SER A 273 -14.42 -2.94 -31.63
CA SER A 273 -13.74 -2.07 -32.59
C SER A 273 -12.83 -1.01 -31.96
N THR A 274 -13.01 -0.64 -30.68
CA THR A 274 -12.15 0.35 -30.01
C THR A 274 -10.71 -0.14 -29.79
N PHE A 275 -10.49 -1.46 -29.83
CA PHE A 275 -9.16 -2.06 -29.70
C PHE A 275 -8.35 -2.05 -31.01
N LYS A 276 -9.01 -1.88 -32.17
CA LYS A 276 -8.38 -1.96 -33.50
C LYS A 276 -7.20 -0.98 -33.70
N PRO A 277 -7.25 0.29 -33.25
CA PRO A 277 -6.12 1.22 -33.35
C PRO A 277 -4.87 0.77 -32.58
N LEU A 278 -5.03 0.07 -31.44
CA LEU A 278 -3.90 -0.44 -30.65
C LEU A 278 -3.18 -1.59 -31.38
N VAL A 279 -3.95 -2.47 -32.01
CA VAL A 279 -3.42 -3.55 -32.87
C VAL A 279 -2.70 -2.98 -34.09
N MET A 280 -3.29 -1.97 -34.75
CA MET A 280 -2.63 -1.27 -35.87
C MET A 280 -1.32 -0.60 -35.43
N ALA A 281 -1.33 0.13 -34.32
CA ALA A 281 -0.14 0.79 -33.77
C ALA A 281 0.99 -0.22 -33.47
N LYS A 282 0.66 -1.42 -32.95
CA LYS A 282 1.65 -2.48 -32.72
C LYS A 282 2.24 -3.02 -34.02
N ALA A 283 1.45 -3.13 -35.09
CA ALA A 283 1.95 -3.58 -36.39
C ALA A 283 2.95 -2.59 -37.01
N PHE A 284 2.74 -1.29 -36.81
CA PHE A 284 3.69 -0.25 -37.22
C PHE A 284 4.93 -0.19 -36.30
N GLU A 285 4.77 -0.30 -34.98
CA GLU A 285 5.90 -0.33 -34.03
C GLU A 285 6.86 -1.50 -34.33
N LEU A 286 6.31 -2.70 -34.52
CA LEU A 286 7.06 -3.90 -34.88
C LEU A 286 7.50 -3.94 -36.35
N LYS A 287 7.23 -2.86 -37.12
CA LYS A 287 7.56 -2.70 -38.55
C LYS A 287 7.09 -3.85 -39.43
N LYS A 288 5.96 -4.46 -39.05
CA LYS A 288 5.27 -5.53 -39.80
C LYS A 288 4.47 -4.98 -40.97
N LEU A 289 4.01 -3.74 -40.84
CA LEU A 289 3.30 -2.97 -41.86
C LEU A 289 3.82 -1.52 -41.85
N LYS A 290 3.53 -0.79 -42.92
CA LYS A 290 3.70 0.66 -43.06
C LYS A 290 2.33 1.32 -43.27
N PRO A 291 2.16 2.62 -42.94
CA PRO A 291 0.92 3.34 -43.24
C PRO A 291 0.55 3.39 -44.74
N THR A 292 1.54 3.23 -45.63
CA THR A 292 1.38 3.18 -47.10
C THR A 292 0.94 1.82 -47.64
N ASP A 293 0.93 0.77 -46.81
CA ASP A 293 0.59 -0.56 -47.28
C ASP A 293 -0.92 -0.69 -47.50
N THR A 294 -1.32 -1.55 -48.44
CA THR A 294 -2.71 -1.77 -48.83
C THR A 294 -3.09 -3.23 -48.72
N TYR A 295 -4.30 -3.49 -48.23
CA TYR A 295 -4.93 -4.81 -48.21
C TYR A 295 -6.00 -4.89 -49.30
N ASP A 296 -6.18 -6.07 -49.91
CA ASP A 296 -7.25 -6.31 -50.88
C ASP A 296 -8.44 -7.00 -50.19
N GLU A 297 -9.41 -6.19 -49.79
CA GLU A 297 -10.68 -6.61 -49.19
C GLU A 297 -11.62 -7.11 -50.29
N SER A 298 -11.35 -8.33 -50.76
CA SER A 298 -12.10 -9.00 -51.83
C SER A 298 -13.31 -9.82 -51.34
N GLY A 299 -13.50 -9.97 -50.03
CA GLY A 299 -14.59 -10.75 -49.44
C GLY A 299 -14.35 -11.17 -47.99
N PRO A 300 -15.20 -12.05 -47.43
CA PRO A 300 -15.06 -12.54 -46.06
C PRO A 300 -13.91 -13.56 -45.93
N VAL A 301 -13.21 -13.53 -44.79
CA VAL A 301 -12.05 -14.41 -44.53
C VAL A 301 -12.40 -15.49 -43.52
N THR A 302 -12.11 -16.74 -43.85
CA THR A 302 -12.33 -17.90 -42.97
C THR A 302 -11.10 -18.17 -42.11
N VAL A 303 -11.27 -18.21 -40.80
CA VAL A 303 -10.23 -18.53 -39.80
C VAL A 303 -10.73 -19.65 -38.90
N SER A 304 -10.01 -20.78 -38.84
CA SER A 304 -10.34 -21.93 -37.98
C SER A 304 -11.80 -22.42 -38.10
N GLY A 305 -12.38 -22.34 -39.30
CA GLY A 305 -13.78 -22.71 -39.57
C GLY A 305 -14.81 -21.58 -39.41
N TYR A 306 -14.45 -20.45 -38.80
CA TYR A 306 -15.33 -19.29 -38.63
C TYR A 306 -15.15 -18.30 -39.78
N GLN A 307 -16.25 -17.82 -40.37
CA GLN A 307 -16.23 -16.82 -41.45
C GLN A 307 -16.35 -15.41 -40.88
N ILE A 308 -15.28 -14.62 -40.98
CA ILE A 308 -15.21 -13.24 -40.50
C ILE A 308 -15.64 -12.29 -41.62
N LYS A 309 -16.58 -11.38 -41.30
CA LYS A 309 -17.20 -10.42 -42.23
C LYS A 309 -17.02 -8.98 -41.75
N THR A 310 -17.11 -8.02 -42.66
CA THR A 310 -17.38 -6.61 -42.36
C THR A 310 -18.77 -6.46 -41.71
N TRP A 311 -19.01 -5.36 -41.00
CA TRP A 311 -20.21 -5.17 -40.17
C TRP A 311 -21.52 -5.12 -40.99
N ASN A 312 -21.43 -4.70 -42.25
CA ASN A 312 -22.52 -4.63 -43.23
C ASN A 312 -22.42 -5.70 -44.34
N SER A 313 -21.35 -6.52 -44.35
CA SER A 313 -20.99 -7.42 -45.47
C SER A 313 -20.73 -6.74 -46.82
N GLU A 314 -20.36 -5.45 -46.82
CA GLU A 314 -19.75 -4.79 -47.98
C GLU A 314 -18.22 -4.95 -47.95
N TYR A 315 -17.58 -4.85 -49.12
CA TYR A 315 -16.13 -5.05 -49.26
C TYR A 315 -15.59 -4.03 -50.28
N HIS A 316 -14.53 -3.30 -49.92
CA HIS A 316 -14.08 -2.13 -50.68
C HIS A 316 -12.89 -2.40 -51.61
N GLY A 317 -12.45 -3.65 -51.74
CA GLY A 317 -11.28 -4.01 -52.54
C GLY A 317 -9.99 -3.45 -51.94
N LYS A 318 -9.17 -2.79 -52.76
CA LYS A 318 -7.84 -2.34 -52.35
C LYS A 318 -7.88 -1.09 -51.43
N ILE A 319 -7.88 -1.33 -50.12
CA ILE A 319 -7.92 -0.32 -49.06
C ILE A 319 -6.56 -0.14 -48.36
N SER A 320 -6.24 1.09 -47.94
CA SER A 320 -5.07 1.41 -47.11
C SER A 320 -5.28 1.03 -45.63
N MET A 321 -4.19 1.04 -44.87
CA MET A 321 -4.25 0.85 -43.41
C MET A 321 -5.14 1.90 -42.70
N SER A 322 -5.23 3.13 -43.22
CA SER A 322 -6.14 4.16 -42.69
C SER A 322 -7.61 3.82 -42.94
N GLU A 323 -7.92 3.34 -44.15
CA GLU A 323 -9.28 2.96 -44.55
C GLU A 323 -9.79 1.73 -43.77
N ILE A 324 -8.91 0.78 -43.42
CA ILE A 324 -9.24 -0.33 -42.51
C ILE A 324 -9.80 0.17 -41.17
N LEU A 325 -9.25 1.27 -40.61
CA LEU A 325 -9.78 1.86 -39.38
C LEU A 325 -11.02 2.72 -39.64
N GLN A 326 -11.06 3.48 -40.75
CA GLN A 326 -12.19 4.32 -41.14
C GLN A 326 -13.49 3.52 -41.36
N TYR A 327 -13.42 2.43 -42.13
CA TYR A 327 -14.54 1.51 -42.35
C TYR A 327 -14.68 0.48 -41.21
N SER A 328 -13.78 0.51 -40.22
CA SER A 328 -13.67 -0.44 -39.13
C SER A 328 -13.66 -1.91 -39.60
N SER A 329 -12.98 -2.19 -40.71
CA SER A 329 -13.01 -3.52 -41.35
C SER A 329 -12.50 -4.61 -40.39
N ASN A 330 -13.35 -5.58 -40.09
CA ASN A 330 -12.93 -6.78 -39.36
C ASN A 330 -11.96 -7.62 -40.19
N VAL A 331 -12.14 -7.65 -41.52
CA VAL A 331 -11.36 -8.47 -42.45
C VAL A 331 -9.93 -7.94 -42.59
N GLY A 332 -9.77 -6.62 -42.77
CA GLY A 332 -8.45 -5.97 -42.75
C GLY A 332 -7.71 -6.17 -41.42
N MET A 333 -8.43 -6.22 -40.29
CA MET A 333 -7.84 -6.51 -38.99
C MET A 333 -7.41 -7.99 -38.83
N VAL A 334 -8.02 -8.95 -39.53
CA VAL A 334 -7.51 -10.34 -39.61
C VAL A 334 -6.16 -10.38 -40.32
N TYR A 335 -6.01 -9.63 -41.43
CA TYR A 335 -4.73 -9.49 -42.13
C TYR A 335 -3.65 -8.84 -41.24
N ILE A 336 -3.98 -7.76 -40.52
CA ILE A 336 -3.02 -7.11 -39.60
C ILE A 336 -2.62 -8.06 -38.45
N SER A 337 -3.58 -8.82 -37.91
CA SER A 337 -3.34 -9.82 -36.86
C SER A 337 -2.45 -10.98 -37.34
N SER A 338 -2.61 -11.45 -38.58
CA SER A 338 -1.74 -12.50 -39.13
C SER A 338 -0.31 -12.01 -39.39
N MET A 339 -0.14 -10.76 -39.81
CA MET A 339 1.17 -10.10 -39.99
C MET A 339 1.91 -9.85 -38.67
N LEU A 340 1.18 -9.56 -37.58
CA LEU A 340 1.69 -9.53 -36.21
C LEU A 340 2.06 -10.92 -35.69
N GLY A 341 1.21 -11.91 -35.96
CA GLY A 341 1.29 -13.26 -35.40
C GLY A 341 1.04 -13.31 -33.89
N LYS A 342 1.03 -14.53 -33.34
CA LYS A 342 0.76 -14.78 -31.91
C LYS A 342 1.70 -13.99 -31.00
N ASP A 343 2.99 -13.93 -31.31
CA ASP A 343 3.97 -13.17 -30.51
C ASP A 343 3.78 -11.66 -30.58
N GLY A 344 3.36 -11.11 -31.73
CA GLY A 344 3.02 -9.70 -31.88
C GLY A 344 1.79 -9.33 -31.04
N MET A 345 0.71 -10.11 -31.17
CA MET A 345 -0.52 -9.93 -30.38
C MET A 345 -0.27 -10.09 -28.87
N LEU A 346 0.50 -11.12 -28.45
CA LEU A 346 0.91 -11.28 -27.05
C LEU A 346 1.84 -10.14 -26.58
N SER A 347 2.63 -9.53 -27.45
CA SER A 347 3.46 -8.37 -27.07
C SER A 347 2.63 -7.10 -26.86
N LEU A 348 1.53 -6.91 -27.59
CA LEU A 348 0.60 -5.80 -27.31
C LEU A 348 0.01 -5.94 -25.90
N LEU A 349 -0.51 -7.13 -25.56
CA LEU A 349 -1.07 -7.39 -24.25
C LEU A 349 -0.01 -7.38 -23.13
N SER A 350 1.22 -7.83 -23.41
CA SER A 350 2.29 -7.79 -22.41
C SER A 350 2.73 -6.36 -22.13
N ASP A 351 2.93 -5.53 -23.16
CA ASP A 351 3.50 -4.19 -23.00
C ASP A 351 2.49 -3.19 -22.41
N LEU A 352 1.20 -3.58 -22.30
CA LEU A 352 0.15 -2.91 -21.55
C LEU A 352 0.11 -3.26 -20.04
N GLY A 353 0.98 -4.17 -19.55
CA GLY A 353 0.91 -4.61 -18.15
C GLY A 353 2.14 -5.37 -17.61
N GLU A 354 1.92 -6.11 -16.53
CA GLU A 354 2.96 -6.81 -15.75
C GLU A 354 3.75 -7.83 -16.59
N PHE A 355 3.06 -8.58 -17.46
CA PHE A 355 3.67 -9.59 -18.32
C PHE A 355 4.76 -9.03 -19.25
N GLY A 356 4.69 -7.74 -19.63
CA GLY A 356 5.72 -7.08 -20.46
C GLY A 356 7.00 -6.85 -19.68
N LEU A 357 6.89 -6.47 -18.40
CA LEU A 357 8.02 -6.40 -17.48
C LEU A 357 8.65 -7.80 -17.32
N ILE A 358 7.86 -8.83 -17.02
CA ILE A 358 8.32 -10.22 -16.85
C ILE A 358 9.04 -10.72 -18.13
N LYS A 359 8.45 -10.55 -19.31
CA LYS A 359 9.02 -10.95 -20.61
C LYS A 359 10.33 -10.22 -20.94
N ASN A 360 10.47 -8.96 -20.50
CA ASN A 360 11.69 -8.17 -20.65
C ASN A 360 12.78 -8.60 -19.66
N LEU A 361 12.42 -8.92 -18.42
CA LEU A 361 13.32 -9.45 -17.39
C LEU A 361 13.84 -10.84 -17.74
N GLN A 362 12.96 -11.75 -18.20
CA GLN A 362 13.31 -13.09 -18.72
C GLN A 362 14.42 -12.98 -19.76
N ARG A 363 14.23 -12.17 -20.82
CA ARG A 363 15.21 -11.94 -21.90
C ARG A 363 16.57 -11.43 -21.42
N LYS A 364 16.62 -10.75 -20.27
CA LYS A 364 17.86 -10.20 -19.68
C LYS A 364 18.58 -11.16 -18.72
N CYS A 365 17.92 -12.21 -18.23
CA CYS A 365 18.41 -13.13 -17.21
C CYS A 365 18.74 -14.54 -17.73
N THR A 366 18.85 -14.71 -19.05
CA THR A 366 19.07 -15.96 -19.81
C THR A 366 20.46 -16.61 -19.62
N GLU A 367 21.02 -16.62 -18.42
CA GLU A 367 22.27 -17.35 -18.13
C GLU A 367 21.96 -18.85 -17.92
N THR A 368 22.08 -19.62 -19.01
CA THR A 368 21.67 -21.01 -19.13
C THR A 368 22.66 -22.00 -18.53
N SER A 369 22.49 -22.32 -17.24
CA SER A 369 23.02 -23.57 -16.69
C SER A 369 22.21 -24.76 -17.24
N PRO A 370 22.83 -25.89 -17.64
CA PRO A 370 22.13 -27.13 -18.02
C PRO A 370 21.42 -27.82 -16.83
N GLU A 371 21.51 -27.25 -15.64
CA GLU A 371 20.74 -27.64 -14.46
C GLU A 371 19.38 -26.92 -14.40
N ILE A 372 19.12 -25.88 -15.20
CA ILE A 372 17.84 -25.16 -15.23
C ILE A 372 16.91 -25.84 -16.25
N LEU A 373 15.80 -26.38 -15.76
CA LEU A 373 14.73 -26.98 -16.58
C LEU A 373 13.68 -25.91 -16.95
N LYS A 374 13.42 -24.97 -16.04
CA LYS A 374 12.53 -23.82 -16.25
C LYS A 374 13.04 -22.61 -15.44
N GLY A 375 13.04 -21.44 -16.07
CA GLY A 375 13.36 -20.15 -15.42
C GLY A 375 12.19 -19.18 -15.50
N ILE A 376 12.47 -17.89 -15.27
CA ILE A 376 11.51 -16.76 -15.23
C ILE A 376 10.46 -16.84 -16.35
N GLY A 377 9.19 -16.57 -16.03
CA GLY A 377 8.08 -16.45 -16.98
C GLY A 377 7.11 -17.63 -17.00
N ASP A 378 6.90 -18.25 -15.83
CA ASP A 378 5.95 -19.33 -15.55
C ASP A 378 5.77 -19.41 -14.01
N ASP A 379 4.82 -20.20 -13.51
CA ASP A 379 4.39 -20.19 -12.10
C ASP A 379 5.51 -20.61 -11.12
N ALA A 380 6.49 -21.39 -11.58
CA ALA A 380 7.63 -21.80 -10.77
C ALA A 380 8.91 -21.99 -11.60
N ALA A 381 10.06 -21.71 -10.96
CA ALA A 381 11.37 -22.09 -11.49
C ALA A 381 11.68 -23.56 -11.16
N ALA A 382 12.15 -24.32 -12.15
CA ALA A 382 12.50 -25.74 -12.00
C ALA A 382 13.99 -25.94 -12.25
N VAL A 383 14.73 -26.43 -11.24
CA VAL A 383 16.18 -26.64 -11.29
C VAL A 383 16.56 -28.03 -10.77
N LYS A 384 17.48 -28.70 -11.46
CA LYS A 384 18.03 -30.01 -11.10
C LYS A 384 19.22 -29.83 -10.15
N ILE A 385 18.94 -29.78 -8.86
CA ILE A 385 19.96 -29.78 -7.81
C ILE A 385 20.67 -31.15 -7.77
N ARG A 386 22.01 -31.14 -7.76
CA ARG A 386 22.86 -32.35 -7.75
C ARG A 386 23.81 -32.43 -6.54
N ALA A 387 23.56 -31.63 -5.50
CA ALA A 387 24.47 -31.45 -4.38
C ALA A 387 24.04 -32.27 -3.16
N ASP A 388 25.01 -32.91 -2.48
CA ASP A 388 24.80 -33.66 -1.23
C ASP A 388 24.13 -32.81 -0.13
N LYS A 389 24.39 -31.50 -0.14
CA LYS A 389 23.86 -30.53 0.82
C LYS A 389 23.55 -29.23 0.09
N THR A 390 22.30 -28.78 0.24
CA THR A 390 21.81 -27.51 -0.30
C THR A 390 21.80 -26.49 0.83
N LEU A 391 22.20 -25.27 0.52
CA LEU A 391 22.05 -24.10 1.39
C LEU A 391 20.99 -23.18 0.78
N ILE A 392 20.17 -22.56 1.62
CA ILE A 392 19.16 -21.57 1.24
C ILE A 392 19.25 -20.44 2.25
N THR A 393 19.33 -19.20 1.77
CA THR A 393 19.12 -17.98 2.58
C THR A 393 18.07 -17.09 1.91
N THR A 394 17.50 -16.15 2.67
CA THR A 394 16.61 -15.11 2.16
C THR A 394 16.79 -13.82 2.97
N ASP A 395 16.98 -12.69 2.28
CA ASP A 395 17.10 -11.35 2.87
C ASP A 395 16.02 -10.43 2.30
N MET A 396 15.37 -9.68 3.20
CA MET A 396 14.41 -8.64 2.82
C MET A 396 15.02 -7.24 3.00
N LEU A 397 15.13 -6.48 1.91
CA LEU A 397 15.48 -5.06 1.92
C LEU A 397 14.21 -4.20 1.81
N LEU A 398 14.01 -3.31 2.79
CA LEU A 398 12.90 -2.37 2.87
C LEU A 398 13.41 -0.93 2.70
N GLU A 399 12.72 -0.13 1.89
CA GLU A 399 13.01 1.30 1.74
C GLU A 399 12.85 2.05 3.08
N GLY A 400 13.73 3.01 3.35
CA GLY A 400 13.76 3.79 4.59
C GLY A 400 14.44 3.07 5.78
N ILE A 401 14.51 1.74 5.75
CA ILE A 401 15.15 0.92 6.81
C ILE A 401 16.50 0.37 6.33
N HIS A 402 16.52 -0.31 5.18
CA HIS A 402 17.66 -1.09 4.68
C HIS A 402 18.41 -0.40 3.52
N PHE A 403 17.76 0.57 2.87
CA PHE A 403 18.33 1.49 1.87
C PHE A 403 17.53 2.81 1.81
N ASP A 404 18.10 3.82 1.18
CA ASP A 404 17.49 5.14 0.95
C ASP A 404 17.81 5.56 -0.50
N LEU A 405 16.77 5.73 -1.32
CA LEU A 405 16.90 6.04 -2.74
C LEU A 405 17.33 7.50 -3.02
N SER A 406 17.41 8.37 -2.01
CA SER A 406 17.98 9.72 -2.17
C SER A 406 19.49 9.70 -2.43
N PHE A 407 20.17 8.58 -2.14
CA PHE A 407 21.60 8.39 -2.43
C PHE A 407 22.00 6.99 -2.91
N THR A 408 21.05 6.06 -3.05
CA THR A 408 21.26 4.70 -3.58
C THR A 408 20.59 4.58 -4.94
N THR A 409 21.34 4.36 -6.02
CA THR A 409 20.72 4.13 -7.35
C THR A 409 20.11 2.72 -7.43
N PHE A 410 19.17 2.50 -8.34
CA PHE A 410 18.56 1.18 -8.53
C PHE A 410 19.61 0.11 -8.88
N TYR A 411 20.64 0.45 -9.67
CA TYR A 411 21.78 -0.41 -9.98
C TYR A 411 22.53 -0.87 -8.72
N GLN A 412 22.80 0.07 -7.82
CA GLN A 412 23.51 -0.19 -6.56
C GLN A 412 22.64 -1.06 -5.64
N LEU A 413 21.35 -0.73 -5.52
CA LEU A 413 20.39 -1.51 -4.75
C LEU A 413 20.27 -2.96 -5.25
N GLY A 414 20.14 -3.16 -6.55
CA GLY A 414 20.10 -4.50 -7.15
C GLY A 414 21.39 -5.30 -6.92
N TYR A 415 22.54 -4.64 -7.04
CA TYR A 415 23.83 -5.24 -6.70
C TYR A 415 23.89 -5.63 -5.21
N LYS A 416 23.45 -4.74 -4.30
CA LYS A 416 23.40 -4.97 -2.84
C LYS A 416 22.45 -6.11 -2.46
N THR A 417 21.29 -6.22 -3.13
CA THR A 417 20.24 -7.24 -2.85
C THR A 417 20.76 -8.66 -3.01
N LEU A 418 21.50 -8.94 -4.09
CA LEU A 418 22.13 -10.25 -4.26
C LEU A 418 23.45 -10.35 -3.45
N ALA A 419 24.14 -9.24 -3.17
CA ALA A 419 25.37 -9.27 -2.37
C ALA A 419 25.16 -9.67 -0.89
N VAL A 420 24.03 -9.30 -0.25
CA VAL A 420 23.75 -9.72 1.14
C VAL A 420 23.61 -11.25 1.22
N ASN A 421 22.71 -11.82 0.42
CA ASN A 421 22.47 -13.27 0.32
C ASN A 421 23.75 -14.06 0.01
N ILE A 422 24.62 -13.53 -0.85
CA ILE A 422 25.91 -14.16 -1.20
C ILE A 422 26.81 -14.32 0.03
N SER A 423 26.75 -13.41 0.99
CA SER A 423 27.58 -13.44 2.20
C SER A 423 27.32 -14.69 3.04
N ASP A 424 26.05 -15.02 3.27
CA ASP A 424 25.62 -16.17 4.07
C ASP A 424 26.06 -17.50 3.45
N ILE A 425 25.83 -17.68 2.15
CA ILE A 425 26.20 -18.91 1.44
C ILE A 425 27.71 -19.16 1.56
N PHE A 426 28.54 -18.11 1.48
CA PHE A 426 29.99 -18.23 1.67
C PHE A 426 30.40 -18.38 3.15
N ALA A 427 29.72 -17.74 4.10
CA ALA A 427 29.96 -17.93 5.53
C ALA A 427 29.71 -19.39 5.96
N MET A 428 28.67 -20.01 5.41
CA MET A 428 28.31 -21.42 5.62
C MET A 428 29.20 -22.41 4.86
N GLY A 429 30.22 -21.93 4.14
CA GLY A 429 31.19 -22.75 3.38
C GLY A 429 30.73 -23.25 2.02
N GLY A 430 29.62 -22.71 1.48
CA GLY A 430 29.05 -23.12 0.21
C GLY A 430 29.41 -22.23 -0.98
N LYS A 431 28.82 -22.57 -2.13
CA LYS A 431 28.90 -21.85 -3.40
C LYS A 431 27.49 -21.52 -3.90
N PRO A 432 27.17 -20.26 -4.22
CA PRO A 432 25.84 -19.88 -4.69
C PRO A 432 25.58 -20.36 -6.12
N LYS A 433 24.31 -20.67 -6.43
CA LYS A 433 23.87 -21.26 -7.71
C LYS A 433 22.65 -20.55 -8.32
N TYR A 434 21.55 -20.40 -7.57
CA TYR A 434 20.28 -19.91 -8.11
C TYR A 434 19.67 -18.82 -7.23
N PHE A 435 19.30 -17.70 -7.82
CA PHE A 435 18.68 -16.56 -7.15
C PHE A 435 17.23 -16.36 -7.60
N LEU A 436 16.35 -16.05 -6.65
CA LEU A 436 14.99 -15.59 -6.87
C LEU A 436 14.80 -14.21 -6.23
N LEU A 437 13.98 -13.36 -6.83
CA LEU A 437 13.66 -12.04 -6.29
C LEU A 437 12.14 -11.80 -6.29
N SER A 438 11.54 -11.67 -5.11
CA SER A 438 10.22 -11.07 -4.96
C SER A 438 10.37 -9.55 -4.81
N ILE A 439 9.62 -8.77 -5.59
CA ILE A 439 9.71 -7.30 -5.59
C ILE A 439 8.33 -6.65 -5.45
N GLY A 440 8.17 -5.80 -4.43
CA GLY A 440 7.00 -4.95 -4.22
C GLY A 440 7.26 -3.54 -4.73
N ILE A 441 6.61 -3.14 -5.83
CA ILE A 441 6.91 -1.93 -6.60
C ILE A 441 5.84 -0.85 -6.37
N PRO A 442 6.20 0.32 -5.80
CA PRO A 442 5.34 1.50 -5.78
C PRO A 442 5.01 2.09 -7.16
N LYS A 443 3.79 2.60 -7.33
CA LYS A 443 3.24 3.12 -8.60
C LYS A 443 4.03 4.27 -9.25
N ASN A 444 4.92 4.93 -8.51
CA ASN A 444 5.72 6.07 -8.99
C ASN A 444 7.05 5.66 -9.68
N TYR A 445 7.43 4.37 -9.69
CA TYR A 445 8.63 3.91 -10.40
C TYR A 445 8.32 3.39 -11.79
N GLN A 446 9.22 3.66 -12.73
CA GLN A 446 9.10 3.26 -14.13
C GLN A 446 9.80 1.91 -14.38
N SER A 447 9.43 1.21 -15.46
CA SER A 447 10.10 -0.02 -15.91
C SER A 447 11.62 0.15 -16.08
N LYS A 448 12.08 1.36 -16.44
CA LYS A 448 13.49 1.75 -16.48
C LYS A 448 14.21 1.57 -15.13
N ASN A 449 13.58 1.91 -14.01
CA ASN A 449 14.15 1.75 -12.67
C ASN A 449 14.37 0.26 -12.35
N ILE A 450 13.37 -0.57 -12.67
CA ILE A 450 13.45 -2.03 -12.46
C ILE A 450 14.50 -2.66 -13.37
N HIS A 451 14.64 -2.18 -14.61
CA HIS A 451 15.72 -2.60 -15.52
C HIS A 451 17.12 -2.22 -15.01
N GLU A 452 17.28 -1.06 -14.38
CA GLU A 452 18.53 -0.65 -13.75
C GLU A 452 18.86 -1.59 -12.56
N LEU A 453 17.86 -1.92 -11.73
CA LEU A 453 17.98 -2.85 -10.60
C LEU A 453 18.41 -4.25 -11.03
N TYR A 454 17.74 -4.85 -12.02
CA TYR A 454 18.15 -6.16 -12.56
C TYR A 454 19.51 -6.12 -13.27
N SER A 455 19.93 -4.96 -13.79
CA SER A 455 21.30 -4.79 -14.32
C SER A 455 22.37 -4.81 -13.21
N GLY A 456 22.02 -4.32 -12.02
CA GLY A 456 22.83 -4.43 -10.80
C GLY A 456 22.96 -5.88 -10.33
N ILE A 457 21.84 -6.59 -10.21
CA ILE A 457 21.78 -8.02 -9.87
C ILE A 457 22.64 -8.82 -10.85
N ARG A 458 22.41 -8.65 -12.17
CA ARG A 458 23.16 -9.37 -13.22
C ARG A 458 24.66 -9.11 -13.14
N LYS A 459 25.11 -7.92 -12.74
CA LYS A 459 26.55 -7.60 -12.61
C LYS A 459 27.24 -8.44 -11.55
N ILE A 460 26.60 -8.67 -10.39
CA ILE A 460 27.16 -9.52 -9.34
C ILE A 460 26.88 -11.01 -9.58
N ALA A 461 25.71 -11.36 -10.10
CA ALA A 461 25.38 -12.73 -10.51
C ALA A 461 26.44 -13.31 -11.45
N LYS A 462 26.83 -12.55 -12.48
CA LYS A 462 27.89 -12.92 -13.43
C LYS A 462 29.31 -12.91 -12.83
N LYS A 463 29.57 -12.22 -11.69
CA LYS A 463 30.86 -12.35 -10.96
C LYS A 463 31.01 -13.75 -10.35
N PHE A 464 29.91 -14.37 -9.93
CA PHE A 464 29.91 -15.62 -9.15
C PHE A 464 29.33 -16.84 -9.89
N GLY A 465 28.74 -16.67 -11.08
CA GLY A 465 28.13 -17.75 -11.85
C GLY A 465 26.76 -18.17 -11.33
N ILE A 466 25.99 -17.19 -10.84
CA ILE A 466 24.65 -17.39 -10.27
C ILE A 466 23.60 -17.11 -11.35
N ALA A 467 22.65 -18.02 -11.55
CA ALA A 467 21.51 -17.77 -12.44
C ALA A 467 20.36 -17.10 -11.67
N VAL A 468 19.72 -16.09 -12.25
CA VAL A 468 18.46 -15.51 -11.72
C VAL A 468 17.32 -16.30 -12.34
N VAL A 469 16.69 -17.19 -11.56
CA VAL A 469 15.81 -18.25 -12.10
C VAL A 469 14.32 -17.96 -11.94
N GLY A 470 13.93 -17.10 -11.00
CA GLY A 470 12.52 -16.85 -10.70
C GLY A 470 12.33 -15.65 -9.76
N GLY A 471 11.12 -15.53 -9.22
CA GLY A 471 10.74 -14.38 -8.40
C GLY A 471 9.24 -14.11 -8.48
N ASP A 472 8.81 -13.07 -7.77
CA ASP A 472 7.46 -12.52 -7.76
C ASP A 472 7.52 -11.01 -8.03
N THR A 473 6.45 -10.41 -8.54
CA THR A 473 6.39 -8.97 -8.83
C THR A 473 5.01 -8.45 -8.51
N SER A 474 4.89 -7.66 -7.44
CA SER A 474 3.62 -7.18 -6.92
C SER A 474 3.61 -5.66 -6.70
N ALA A 475 2.43 -5.07 -6.54
CA ALA A 475 2.26 -3.63 -6.31
C ALA A 475 2.39 -3.27 -4.82
N SER A 476 3.24 -2.30 -4.50
CA SER A 476 3.40 -1.76 -3.15
C SER A 476 2.64 -0.43 -2.97
N ARG A 477 2.03 -0.22 -1.80
CA ARG A 477 1.32 1.02 -1.44
C ARG A 477 2.21 2.09 -0.78
N HIS A 478 3.43 1.76 -0.34
CA HIS A 478 4.20 2.62 0.57
C HIS A 478 5.65 2.88 0.13
N GLY A 479 6.42 1.83 -0.17
CA GLY A 479 7.84 1.93 -0.49
C GLY A 479 8.34 0.67 -1.20
N LEU A 480 9.52 0.74 -1.79
CA LEU A 480 10.13 -0.37 -2.51
C LEU A 480 10.51 -1.51 -1.55
N VAL A 481 10.03 -2.71 -1.85
CA VAL A 481 10.30 -3.94 -1.09
C VAL A 481 11.03 -4.92 -2.00
N LEU A 482 12.09 -5.53 -1.50
CA LEU A 482 12.89 -6.54 -2.21
C LEU A 482 13.14 -7.72 -1.27
N SER A 483 12.67 -8.91 -1.61
CA SER A 483 13.05 -10.15 -0.91
C SER A 483 13.87 -11.02 -1.87
N GLY A 484 15.16 -11.11 -1.62
CA GLY A 484 16.08 -11.94 -2.39
C GLY A 484 16.27 -13.29 -1.70
N THR A 485 16.14 -14.38 -2.44
CA THR A 485 16.36 -15.75 -1.94
C THR A 485 17.44 -16.44 -2.78
N LEU A 486 18.49 -16.95 -2.13
CA LEU A 486 19.65 -17.54 -2.80
C LEU A 486 19.87 -18.98 -2.36
N ILE A 487 19.93 -19.86 -3.36
CA ILE A 487 20.21 -21.29 -3.22
C ILE A 487 21.67 -21.56 -3.62
N GLY A 488 22.36 -22.36 -2.81
CA GLY A 488 23.76 -22.78 -3.03
C GLY A 488 24.04 -24.23 -2.67
N GLU A 489 25.25 -24.68 -2.98
CA GLU A 489 25.75 -26.06 -2.77
C GLU A 489 26.94 -26.06 -1.79
N ALA A 490 27.04 -27.05 -0.90
CA ALA A 490 28.16 -27.17 0.05
C ALA A 490 28.62 -28.61 0.28
N GLY A 491 29.93 -28.88 0.18
CA GLY A 491 30.49 -30.20 0.52
C GLY A 491 30.51 -30.45 2.02
N LYS A 492 30.98 -29.46 2.81
CA LYS A 492 30.92 -29.41 4.27
C LYS A 492 30.24 -28.10 4.67
N ILE A 493 29.18 -28.19 5.47
CA ILE A 493 28.54 -26.99 6.06
C ILE A 493 29.42 -26.52 7.22
N ILE A 494 29.63 -25.21 7.30
CA ILE A 494 30.30 -24.54 8.42
C ILE A 494 29.21 -23.85 9.24
N MET A 495 29.16 -24.13 10.55
CA MET A 495 28.15 -23.59 11.47
C MET A 495 28.81 -22.64 12.46
N ARG A 496 28.22 -21.45 12.68
CA ARG A 496 28.71 -20.50 13.71
C ARG A 496 28.78 -21.11 15.12
N SER A 497 27.86 -22.02 15.44
CA SER A 497 27.80 -22.77 16.70
C SER A 497 28.72 -23.99 16.76
N GLY A 498 29.43 -24.31 15.67
CA GLY A 498 30.44 -25.36 15.63
C GLY A 498 31.84 -24.89 16.08
N ALA A 499 32.01 -23.58 16.30
CA ALA A 499 33.27 -22.98 16.71
C ALA A 499 33.65 -23.37 18.15
N LYS A 500 34.94 -23.63 18.37
CA LYS A 500 35.53 -24.00 19.66
C LYS A 500 36.74 -23.14 19.97
N GLU A 501 37.15 -23.13 21.24
CA GLU A 501 38.41 -22.52 21.64
C GLU A 501 39.58 -23.16 20.87
N GLY A 502 40.44 -22.32 20.30
CA GLY A 502 41.53 -22.73 19.39
C GLY A 502 41.19 -22.70 17.89
N ASP A 503 39.91 -22.58 17.49
CA ASP A 503 39.56 -22.38 16.08
C ASP A 503 40.03 -21.01 15.55
N SER A 504 40.48 -20.98 14.29
CA SER A 504 40.90 -19.74 13.63
C SER A 504 39.72 -19.06 12.92
N ILE A 505 39.39 -17.85 13.34
CA ILE A 505 38.39 -16.97 12.70
C ILE A 505 39.04 -16.20 11.55
N PHE A 506 38.40 -16.21 10.38
CA PHE A 506 38.85 -15.48 9.19
C PHE A 506 37.81 -14.45 8.73
N VAL A 507 38.22 -13.18 8.65
CA VAL A 507 37.46 -12.07 8.06
C VAL A 507 38.13 -11.66 6.74
N THR A 508 37.35 -11.46 5.68
CA THR A 508 37.85 -11.17 4.32
C THR A 508 37.99 -9.69 3.99
N ASN A 509 37.45 -8.79 4.83
CA ASN A 509 37.39 -7.34 4.62
C ASN A 509 37.60 -6.57 5.94
N THR A 510 37.58 -5.24 5.85
CA THR A 510 37.66 -4.34 7.01
C THR A 510 36.30 -4.24 7.68
N LEU A 511 36.21 -4.54 8.98
CA LEU A 511 34.97 -4.43 9.75
C LEU A 511 34.52 -2.97 9.88
N GLY A 512 33.22 -2.71 9.75
CA GLY A 512 32.62 -1.38 9.96
C GLY A 512 32.60 -0.45 8.74
N ASP A 513 33.26 -0.82 7.63
CA ASP A 513 33.35 0.00 6.42
C ASP A 513 31.98 0.37 5.81
N SER A 514 31.02 -0.57 5.83
CA SER A 514 29.63 -0.32 5.40
C SER A 514 28.96 0.77 6.27
N ALA A 515 29.05 0.67 7.59
CA ALA A 515 28.45 1.64 8.51
C ALA A 515 29.09 3.04 8.38
N MET A 516 30.41 3.09 8.20
CA MET A 516 31.15 4.32 7.91
C MET A 516 30.71 4.93 6.56
N GLY A 517 30.51 4.11 5.53
CA GLY A 517 29.95 4.53 4.25
C GLY A 517 28.55 5.14 4.37
N LEU A 518 27.66 4.51 5.14
CA LEU A 518 26.31 5.04 5.42
C LEU A 518 26.36 6.37 6.17
N MET A 519 27.24 6.52 7.18
CA MET A 519 27.40 7.79 7.89
C MET A 519 27.88 8.91 6.95
N LEU A 520 28.80 8.61 6.03
CA LEU A 520 29.27 9.57 5.03
C LEU A 520 28.13 10.01 4.09
N LEU A 521 27.31 9.07 3.61
CA LEU A 521 26.14 9.35 2.76
C LEU A 521 25.11 10.24 3.49
N LYS A 522 24.75 9.89 4.74
CA LYS A 522 23.85 10.71 5.58
C LYS A 522 24.38 12.13 5.82
N LYS A 523 25.71 12.31 5.97
CA LYS A 523 26.33 13.64 6.12
C LYS A 523 26.31 14.46 4.82
N LEU A 524 26.60 13.84 3.68
CA LEU A 524 26.58 14.50 2.35
C LEU A 524 25.21 15.09 2.01
N ARG A 525 24.11 14.47 2.45
CA ARG A 525 22.74 14.99 2.29
C ARG A 525 22.51 16.35 2.98
N THR A 526 23.41 16.80 3.85
CA THR A 526 23.29 18.06 4.60
C THR A 526 24.45 19.04 4.38
N LYS A 527 25.61 18.59 3.92
CA LYS A 527 26.81 19.44 3.74
C LYS A 527 27.58 19.02 2.49
N ASN A 528 27.75 19.98 1.57
CA ASN A 528 28.39 19.75 0.28
C ASN A 528 29.92 19.86 0.42
N TRP A 529 30.61 18.71 0.50
CA TRP A 529 32.04 18.61 0.80
C TRP A 529 32.77 17.75 -0.23
N LYS A 530 34.01 18.14 -0.60
CA LYS A 530 34.89 17.31 -1.45
C LYS A 530 35.35 16.06 -0.69
N LEU A 531 35.01 14.89 -1.21
CA LEU A 531 35.37 13.59 -0.64
C LEU A 531 36.81 13.17 -0.97
N ARG A 532 37.50 12.58 0.00
CA ARG A 532 38.78 11.90 -0.20
C ARG A 532 38.59 10.51 -0.81
N THR A 533 39.59 10.00 -1.51
CA THR A 533 39.56 8.67 -2.16
C THR A 533 39.22 7.52 -1.20
N SER A 534 39.66 7.61 0.08
CA SER A 534 39.30 6.67 1.13
C SER A 534 37.81 6.71 1.49
N GLN A 535 37.21 7.90 1.56
CA GLN A 535 35.77 8.07 1.82
C GLN A 535 34.93 7.54 0.65
N LEU A 536 35.37 7.73 -0.60
CA LEU A 536 34.73 7.14 -1.78
C LEU A 536 34.78 5.60 -1.76
N LYS A 537 35.87 5.00 -1.27
CA LYS A 537 35.98 3.54 -1.08
C LYS A 537 34.98 3.02 -0.05
N LEU A 538 34.79 3.74 1.06
CA LEU A 538 33.84 3.41 2.13
C LEU A 538 32.38 3.50 1.64
N ILE A 539 32.03 4.60 0.95
CA ILE A 539 30.72 4.78 0.30
C ILE A 539 30.45 3.64 -0.70
N LYS A 540 31.46 3.27 -1.51
CA LYS A 540 31.35 2.14 -2.44
C LYS A 540 31.13 0.80 -1.74
N ARG A 541 31.77 0.55 -0.59
CA ARG A 541 31.53 -0.67 0.22
C ARG A 541 30.10 -0.76 0.75
N HIS A 542 29.47 0.37 1.14
CA HIS A 542 28.07 0.36 1.56
C HIS A 542 27.08 0.15 0.39
N LEU A 543 27.30 0.83 -0.75
CA LEU A 543 26.38 0.82 -1.89
C LEU A 543 26.56 -0.42 -2.79
N MET A 544 27.77 -0.96 -2.87
CA MET A 544 28.13 -2.12 -3.70
C MET A 544 29.15 -3.00 -2.95
N PRO A 545 28.74 -3.71 -1.88
CA PRO A 545 29.63 -4.54 -1.08
C PRO A 545 30.28 -5.65 -1.91
N VAL A 546 31.62 -5.70 -1.89
CA VAL A 546 32.40 -6.62 -2.72
C VAL A 546 32.97 -7.76 -1.88
N HIS A 547 32.42 -8.96 -2.08
CA HIS A 547 32.99 -10.20 -1.57
C HIS A 547 34.16 -10.66 -2.44
N ASP A 548 35.35 -10.79 -1.85
CA ASP A 548 36.56 -11.29 -2.51
C ASP A 548 37.08 -12.56 -1.80
N ILE A 549 36.52 -13.70 -2.20
CA ILE A 549 36.71 -15.02 -1.56
C ILE A 549 38.03 -15.71 -1.94
N LEU A 550 38.82 -15.13 -2.86
CA LEU A 550 40.09 -15.70 -3.38
C LEU A 550 41.15 -16.03 -2.31
N VAL A 551 41.00 -15.49 -1.09
CA VAL A 551 41.93 -15.73 0.04
C VAL A 551 41.58 -17.00 0.83
N GLY A 552 40.30 -17.36 0.97
CA GLY A 552 39.85 -18.42 1.88
C GLY A 552 40.08 -19.84 1.35
N ALA A 553 39.66 -20.10 0.10
CA ALA A 553 39.51 -21.46 -0.43
C ALA A 553 40.81 -22.25 -0.72
N ARG A 554 42.00 -21.66 -0.50
CA ARG A 554 43.30 -22.27 -0.90
C ARG A 554 44.15 -22.85 0.24
N ARG A 555 43.81 -22.64 1.51
CA ARG A 555 44.65 -23.12 2.64
C ARG A 555 44.10 -24.40 3.28
N ARG A 556 44.71 -25.53 2.93
CA ARG A 556 44.55 -26.84 3.59
C ARG A 556 45.01 -26.77 5.07
N LYS A 557 44.08 -26.58 6.00
CA LYS A 557 44.23 -26.90 7.43
C LYS A 557 42.92 -27.55 7.95
N PRO A 558 42.95 -28.35 9.04
CA PRO A 558 41.84 -29.26 9.35
C PRO A 558 40.51 -28.59 9.71
N ASN A 559 40.54 -27.55 10.55
CA ASN A 559 39.36 -26.82 11.05
C ASN A 559 39.56 -25.30 10.93
N PRO A 560 39.17 -24.67 9.82
CA PRO A 560 38.91 -23.24 9.75
C PRO A 560 37.42 -22.97 10.00
N VAL A 561 37.10 -21.98 10.84
CA VAL A 561 35.74 -21.44 10.96
C VAL A 561 35.71 -20.11 10.23
N PHE A 562 35.02 -20.08 9.09
CA PHE A 562 34.83 -18.86 8.32
C PHE A 562 33.67 -18.04 8.90
N LEU A 563 33.92 -16.77 9.19
CA LEU A 563 32.91 -15.81 9.61
C LEU A 563 33.04 -14.57 8.73
N LEU A 564 32.40 -14.62 7.55
CA LEU A 564 32.27 -13.46 6.67
C LEU A 564 31.31 -12.43 7.27
N PHE A 565 31.83 -11.64 8.21
CA PHE A 565 31.19 -10.41 8.66
C PHE A 565 31.61 -9.23 7.77
N ASP A 566 30.68 -8.77 6.93
CA ASP A 566 30.54 -7.36 6.62
C ASP A 566 29.13 -6.94 7.09
N PHE A 567 29.06 -6.19 8.19
CA PHE A 567 27.79 -5.80 8.82
C PHE A 567 27.06 -4.78 7.92
N LEU A 568 26.23 -5.31 7.01
CA LEU A 568 25.45 -4.52 6.05
C LEU A 568 24.13 -3.97 6.63
N GLN A 569 23.62 -4.60 7.69
CA GLN A 569 22.50 -4.11 8.52
C GLN A 569 22.62 -4.57 9.98
N LYS A 570 22.85 -3.61 10.88
CA LYS A 570 22.04 -3.34 12.08
C LYS A 570 22.10 -1.84 12.35
#